data_AF-A0A7C4XUA5-F1
#
_entry.id   AF-A0A7C4XUA5-F1
#
_cell.length_a   1.000
_cell.length_b   1.000
_cell.length_c   1.000
_cell.angle_alpha   90.00
_cell.angle_beta   90.00
_cell.angle_gamma   90.00
#
_symmetry.space_group_name_H-M   'P 1'
#
loop_
_entity.id
_entity.type
_entity.pdbx_description
1 polymer ?
#
loop_
_entity_poly.entity_id
_entity_poly.type
_entity_poly.pdbx_seq_one_letter_code
_entity_poly.pdbx_strand_id
1 'polypeptide(L)'
;MIKKVDASDLSSLLETFRGADAVVNTLGPFYQWGEKILKAAIMAEVNLIDIDDDYDTTQRCLELDQEAKNAGIMAVVGLGATPGLINLLAKYGARGIEPEKIDTA
;
A
#
# COMPACT_ATOMS: atom_id res chain seq x y z
N MET A 1 2.63 -23.11 4.07
CA MET A 1 4.08 -23.18 4.34
C MET A 1 4.52 -21.78 4.73
N ILE A 2 5.28 -21.62 5.82
CA ILE A 2 5.77 -20.31 6.29
C ILE A 2 7.23 -20.18 5.81
N LYS A 3 7.57 -19.08 5.14
CA LYS A 3 8.94 -18.75 4.73
C LYS A 3 9.41 -17.54 5.52
N LYS A 4 10.71 -17.50 5.84
CA LYS A 4 11.34 -16.28 6.36
C LYS A 4 11.65 -15.35 5.19
N VAL A 5 11.45 -14.06 5.40
CA VAL A 5 11.69 -13.00 4.41
C VAL A 5 12.47 -11.91 5.11
N ASP A 6 13.52 -11.39 4.47
CA ASP A 6 14.24 -10.23 4.94
C ASP A 6 13.84 -9.02 4.10
N ALA A 7 13.02 -8.14 4.66
CA ALA A 7 12.60 -6.92 3.97
C ALA A 7 13.74 -5.93 3.71
N SER A 8 14.88 -6.09 4.39
CA SER A 8 16.08 -5.30 4.13
C SER A 8 16.79 -5.73 2.84
N ASP A 9 16.58 -6.96 2.37
CA ASP A 9 17.18 -7.52 1.16
C ASP A 9 16.17 -7.56 0.00
N LEU A 10 16.47 -6.80 -1.06
CA LEU A 10 15.65 -6.76 -2.26
C LEU A 10 15.54 -8.13 -2.94
N SER A 11 16.61 -8.93 -2.95
CA SER A 11 16.57 -10.27 -3.58
C SER A 11 15.63 -11.19 -2.83
N SER A 12 15.65 -11.14 -1.49
CA SER A 12 14.71 -11.87 -0.63
C SER A 12 13.25 -11.49 -0.91
N LEU A 13 12.97 -10.20 -1.12
CA LEU A 13 11.63 -9.72 -1.49
C LEU A 13 11.21 -10.23 -2.88
N LEU A 14 12.04 -10.04 -3.91
CA LEU A 14 11.72 -10.44 -5.28
C LEU A 14 11.51 -11.96 -5.42
N GLU A 15 12.31 -12.77 -4.71
CA GLU A 15 12.10 -14.22 -4.66
C GLU A 15 10.77 -14.58 -3.99
N THR A 16 10.41 -13.87 -2.93
CA THR A 16 9.16 -14.08 -2.19
C THR A 16 7.94 -13.70 -3.02
N PHE A 17 8.03 -12.61 -3.79
CA PHE A 17 6.90 -12.09 -4.58
C PHE A 17 6.65 -12.94 -5.84
N ARG A 18 7.66 -13.66 -6.32
CA ARG A 18 7.58 -14.44 -7.56
C ARG A 18 6.41 -15.42 -7.53
N GLY A 19 5.49 -15.24 -8.47
CA GLY A 19 4.33 -16.11 -8.68
C GLY A 19 3.17 -15.85 -7.73
N ALA A 20 3.23 -14.80 -6.89
CA ALA A 20 2.09 -14.33 -6.12
C ALA A 20 1.20 -13.41 -6.97
N ASP A 21 -0.11 -13.47 -6.75
CA ASP A 21 -1.07 -12.54 -7.37
C ASP A 21 -1.02 -11.14 -6.71
N ALA A 22 -0.68 -11.11 -5.42
CA ALA A 22 -0.58 -9.89 -4.63
C ALA A 22 0.33 -10.06 -3.40
N VAL A 23 0.92 -8.96 -2.96
CA VAL A 23 1.64 -8.81 -1.69
C VAL A 23 0.77 -7.99 -0.72
N VAL A 24 0.58 -8.51 0.49
CA VAL A 24 -0.05 -7.77 1.59
C VAL A 24 1.05 -7.33 2.55
N ASN A 25 1.44 -6.07 2.46
CA ASN A 25 2.40 -5.47 3.37
C ASN A 25 1.72 -5.12 4.70
N THR A 26 2.23 -5.69 5.78
CA THR A 26 1.85 -5.34 7.16
C THR A 26 3.07 -5.07 8.02
N LEU A 27 4.20 -4.72 7.40
CA LEU A 27 5.46 -4.51 8.09
C LEU A 27 5.53 -3.11 8.70
N GLY A 28 5.73 -3.05 10.01
CA GLY A 28 6.15 -1.85 10.72
C GLY A 28 7.67 -1.85 10.97
N PRO A 29 8.27 -0.68 11.26
CA PRO A 29 7.65 0.64 11.21
C PRO A 29 7.39 1.11 9.77
N PHE A 30 6.28 1.80 9.53
CA PHE A 30 5.79 2.06 8.18
C PHE A 30 6.72 2.97 7.36
N TYR A 31 7.22 4.06 7.96
CA TYR A 31 8.26 4.93 7.39
C TYR A 31 9.48 4.21 6.82
N GLN A 32 9.79 3.02 7.31
CA GLN A 32 10.93 2.24 6.83
C GLN A 32 10.56 1.34 5.65
N TRP A 33 9.33 0.81 5.62
CA TRP A 33 8.98 -0.31 4.75
C TRP A 33 7.98 0.02 3.65
N GLY A 34 7.01 0.92 3.84
CA GLY A 34 5.91 1.13 2.88
C GLY A 34 6.40 1.39 1.45
N GLU A 35 7.20 2.44 1.27
CA GLU A 35 7.77 2.80 -0.03
C GLU A 35 8.70 1.71 -0.59
N LYS A 36 9.50 1.08 0.27
CA LYS A 36 10.46 0.05 -0.16
C LYS A 36 9.75 -1.20 -0.69
N ILE A 37 8.71 -1.63 -0.01
CA ILE A 37 7.92 -2.80 -0.41
C ILE A 37 7.13 -2.49 -1.69
N LEU A 38 6.58 -1.28 -1.83
CA LEU A 38 5.95 -0.84 -3.08
C LEU A 38 6.93 -0.85 -4.26
N LYS A 39 8.13 -0.30 -4.10
CA LYS A 39 9.18 -0.37 -5.14
C LYS A 39 9.52 -1.81 -5.53
N ALA A 40 9.65 -2.70 -4.55
CA ALA A 40 9.90 -4.12 -4.82
C ALA A 40 8.73 -4.80 -5.54
N ALA A 41 7.48 -4.44 -5.21
CA ALA A 41 6.28 -4.96 -5.87
C ALA A 41 6.17 -4.49 -7.33
N ILE A 42 6.49 -3.20 -7.58
CA ILE A 42 6.61 -2.64 -8.94
C ILE A 42 7.65 -3.40 -9.75
N MET A 43 8.85 -3.62 -9.19
CA MET A 43 9.93 -4.38 -9.85
C MET A 43 9.56 -5.85 -10.12
N ALA A 44 8.74 -6.44 -9.27
CA ALA A 44 8.29 -7.82 -9.43
C ALA A 44 7.05 -7.96 -10.32
N GLU A 45 6.43 -6.85 -10.75
CA GLU A 45 5.13 -6.82 -11.44
C GLU A 45 4.02 -7.54 -10.66
N VAL A 46 3.99 -7.35 -9.32
CA VAL A 46 2.97 -7.94 -8.43
C VAL A 46 2.14 -6.85 -7.76
N ASN A 47 0.84 -7.07 -7.66
CA ASN A 47 -0.06 -6.12 -6.99
C ASN A 47 0.29 -5.95 -5.50
N LEU A 48 0.03 -4.76 -4.95
CA LEU A 48 0.29 -4.44 -3.55
C LEU A 48 -0.97 -4.01 -2.81
N ILE A 49 -1.10 -4.49 -1.58
CA ILE A 49 -1.95 -3.91 -0.55
C ILE A 49 -1.07 -3.55 0.64
N ASP A 50 -1.25 -2.37 1.23
CA ASP A 50 -0.52 -1.89 2.41
C ASP A 50 -1.49 -1.30 3.45
N ILE A 51 -1.15 -1.46 4.73
CA ILE A 51 -1.86 -0.87 5.87
C ILE A 51 -1.19 0.39 6.44
N ASP A 52 -0.09 0.85 5.83
CA ASP A 52 0.66 2.06 6.18
C ASP A 52 -0.26 3.26 6.51
N ASP A 53 -0.10 3.83 7.70
CA ASP A 53 -0.81 5.02 8.19
C ASP A 53 0.08 6.26 8.35
N ASP A 54 1.38 6.17 8.02
CA ASP A 54 2.32 7.28 8.11
C ASP A 54 2.09 8.25 6.94
N TYR A 55 1.84 9.52 7.27
CA TYR A 55 1.59 10.58 6.28
C TYR A 55 2.74 10.71 5.26
N ASP A 56 3.98 10.83 5.74
CA ASP A 56 5.15 11.05 4.88
C ASP A 56 5.39 9.87 3.93
N THR A 57 5.18 8.65 4.42
CA THR A 57 5.35 7.42 3.62
C THR A 57 4.24 7.28 2.60
N THR A 58 3.00 7.56 3.00
CA THR A 58 1.86 7.59 2.10
C THR A 58 2.10 8.56 0.95
N GLN A 59 2.62 9.77 1.21
CA GLN A 59 2.98 10.73 0.15
C GLN A 59 4.00 10.16 -0.83
N ARG A 60 5.12 9.60 -0.33
CA ARG A 60 6.15 8.98 -1.18
C ARG A 60 5.62 7.79 -1.99
N CYS A 61 4.72 6.98 -1.42
CA CYS A 61 4.08 5.90 -2.15
C CYS A 61 3.16 6.41 -3.26
N LEU A 62 2.41 7.49 -3.03
CA LEU A 62 1.54 8.10 -4.04
C LEU A 62 2.34 8.72 -5.19
N GLU A 63 3.56 9.21 -4.95
CA GLU A 63 4.47 9.69 -6.00
C GLU A 63 4.87 8.58 -7.00
N LEU A 64 4.78 7.30 -6.62
CA LEU A 64 5.09 6.13 -7.46
C LEU A 64 3.91 5.69 -8.36
N ASP A 65 2.79 6.43 -8.37
CA ASP A 65 1.58 6.07 -9.14
C ASP A 65 1.87 5.79 -10.63
N GLN A 66 2.69 6.63 -11.27
CA GLN A 66 3.03 6.44 -12.68
C GLN A 66 3.93 5.21 -12.90
N GLU A 67 4.84 4.91 -11.98
CA GLU A 67 5.70 3.72 -12.05
C GLU A 67 4.88 2.44 -11.90
N ALA A 68 3.95 2.41 -10.94
CA ALA A 68 3.03 1.28 -10.75
C ALA A 68 2.13 1.05 -11.96
N LYS A 69 1.58 2.12 -12.55
CA LYS A 69 0.80 2.04 -13.79
C LYS A 69 1.61 1.51 -14.97
N ASN A 70 2.86 1.97 -15.11
CA ASN A 70 3.74 1.52 -16.19
C ASN A 70 4.11 0.03 -16.05
N ALA A 71 4.27 -0.46 -14.82
CA ALA A 71 4.47 -1.88 -14.52
C ALA A 71 3.19 -2.73 -14.63
N GLY A 72 2.02 -2.10 -14.84
CA GLY A 72 0.75 -2.80 -14.99
C GLY A 72 0.17 -3.37 -13.69
N ILE A 73 0.61 -2.88 -12.53
CA ILE A 73 0.16 -3.37 -11.22
C ILE A 73 -0.82 -2.41 -10.56
N MET A 74 -1.68 -2.96 -9.69
CA MET A 74 -2.49 -2.20 -8.75
C MET A 74 -1.79 -2.09 -7.41
N ALA A 75 -1.71 -0.89 -6.84
CA ALA A 75 -1.26 -0.66 -5.48
C ALA A 75 -2.34 0.07 -4.66
N VAL A 76 -2.70 -0.48 -3.50
CA VAL A 76 -3.64 0.14 -2.54
C VAL A 76 -2.89 0.40 -1.24
N VAL A 77 -2.68 1.67 -0.91
CA VAL A 77 -2.02 2.11 0.33
C VAL A 77 -3.05 2.56 1.36
N GLY A 78 -2.73 2.41 2.64
CA GLY A 78 -3.61 2.81 3.74
C GLY A 78 -4.92 2.02 3.84
N LEU A 79 -4.89 0.71 3.56
CA LEU A 79 -6.06 -0.17 3.67
C LEU A 79 -6.26 -0.70 5.11
N GLY A 80 -6.23 0.20 6.09
CA GLY A 80 -6.47 -0.10 7.49
C GLY A 80 -7.88 0.27 7.97
N ALA A 81 -8.01 0.50 9.28
CA ALA A 81 -9.21 1.12 9.85
C ALA A 81 -9.21 2.64 9.63
N THR A 82 -8.09 3.28 10.00
CA THR A 82 -7.81 4.71 9.81
C THR A 82 -6.32 4.89 9.50
N PRO A 83 -5.95 5.19 8.23
CA PRO A 83 -6.77 5.32 7.03
C PRO A 83 -7.34 3.98 6.52
N GLY A 84 -8.27 4.03 5.56
CA GLY A 84 -8.84 2.85 4.89
C GLY A 84 -10.35 2.79 5.01
N LEU A 85 -10.87 2.03 5.99
CA LEU A 85 -12.31 1.88 6.23
C LEU A 85 -13.00 3.23 6.40
N ILE A 86 -12.42 4.15 7.17
CA ILE A 86 -12.98 5.50 7.33
C ILE A 86 -13.03 6.28 6.00
N ASN A 87 -12.05 6.11 5.11
CA ASN A 87 -12.04 6.76 3.80
C ASN A 87 -13.18 6.22 2.91
N LEU A 88 -13.46 4.91 2.99
CA LEU A 88 -14.58 4.30 2.29
C LEU A 88 -15.93 4.77 2.85
N LEU A 89 -16.06 4.89 4.17
CA LEU A 89 -17.27 5.42 4.81
C LEU A 89 -17.50 6.89 4.44
N ALA A 90 -16.46 7.72 4.48
CA ALA A 90 -16.51 9.10 4.04
C ALA A 90 -16.95 9.20 2.57
N LYS A 91 -16.34 8.42 1.68
CA LYS A 91 -16.71 8.36 0.26
C LYS A 91 -18.15 7.88 0.04
N TYR A 92 -18.60 6.91 0.82
CA TYR A 92 -19.97 6.40 0.74
C TYR A 92 -20.98 7.45 1.21
N GLY A 93 -20.72 8.12 2.32
CA GLY A 93 -21.57 9.20 2.85
C GLY A 93 -21.66 10.41 1.91
N ALA A 94 -20.57 10.71 1.19
CA ALA A 94 -20.51 11.77 0.18
C ALA A 94 -21.24 11.42 -1.14
N ARG A 95 -21.90 10.28 -1.26
CA ARG A 95 -22.61 9.92 -2.50
C ARG A 95 -23.84 10.82 -2.70
N GLY A 96 -23.76 11.71 -3.68
CA GLY A 96 -24.85 12.60 -4.06
C GLY A 96 -24.92 13.89 -3.26
N ILE A 97 -23.91 14.17 -2.42
CA ILE A 97 -23.76 15.41 -1.66
C ILE A 97 -22.28 15.83 -1.61
N GLU A 98 -22.01 17.12 -1.43
CA GLU A 98 -20.69 17.59 -1.03
C GLU A 98 -20.66 17.75 0.50
N PRO A 99 -19.85 16.97 1.23
CA PRO A 99 -19.80 17.09 2.69
C PRO A 99 -19.07 18.38 3.11
N GLU A 100 -19.69 19.18 3.98
CA GLU A 100 -19.05 20.36 4.58
C GLU A 100 -17.94 19.96 5.58
N LYS A 101 -18.13 18.85 6.29
CA LYS A 101 -17.22 18.36 7.32
C LYS A 101 -17.26 16.83 7.42
N ILE A 102 -16.10 16.21 7.64
CA ILE A 102 -15.97 14.80 7.99
C ILE A 102 -15.24 14.72 9.33
N ASP A 103 -15.94 14.25 10.36
CA ASP A 103 -15.37 13.97 11.67
C ASP A 103 -14.98 12.49 11.74
N THR A 104 -13.69 12.22 11.91
CA THR A 104 -13.15 10.87 12.15
C THR A 104 -12.79 10.74 13.63
N ALA A 105 -12.86 9.51 14.15
CA ALA A 105 -12.55 9.20 15.54
C ALA A 105 -11.08 9.47 15.91
#